data_AF-Q30X79-F1
#
_entry.id   AF-Q30X79-F1
#
_cell.length_a   1.000
_cell.length_b   1.000
_cell.length_c   1.000
_cell.angle_alpha   90.00
_cell.angle_beta   90.00
_cell.angle_gamma   90.00
#
_symmetry.space_group_name_H-M   'P 1'
#
loop_
_entity.id
_entity.type
_entity.pdbx_description
1 polymer ?
#
loop_
_entity_poly.entity_id
_entity_poly.type
_entity_poly.pdbx_seq_one_letter_code
_entity_poly.pdbx_strand_id
1 'polypeptide(L)'
;MTKDSKGVALLAQIAKGLITYSKHQTATQLGDRSTYVGMSDIGKGAECLRAAVADRLHPGRTASAEQIVRWYQDGEHDRIRAVLRRQLTLQRGHWMEAGFAGVLNSNGANVLHQLEIATEHEGIPIKAHLDFTLVWGWPRPAVRILELKTAERIPDTLYTGYEVQLYGQLGLLHSCWSQPVFSMKDAGGNAVFTNLTFPQAVKKAFGISLPQVPHSVDLEGWVLCLSMSDARAFGPYRPDTSMLHLCRRIASELWMTTQRISDGAESSEKTLSKVPHCTGFHPLCDWCDHADDCPKFTAQELTDPAYDEALTRLTMLKENKASLEASIASEEKRIRSFCQSVGIPSGWLKTNRFRFRTITQTGRKTIDTPLLRQELRNGLGEGAAESLLTRVTRIGAPFQRLYISPRMPEVSATNTLPTQKEV
;
A
#
# COMPACT_ATOMS: atom_id res chain seq x y z
N MET A 1 34.75 -20.00 -5.15
CA MET A 1 33.64 -19.06 -4.85
C MET A 1 34.15 -17.90 -4.03
N THR A 2 34.09 -16.68 -4.56
CA THR A 2 34.44 -15.44 -3.83
C THR A 2 33.41 -15.15 -2.73
N LYS A 3 33.77 -14.33 -1.72
CA LYS A 3 32.83 -13.92 -0.65
C LYS A 3 31.54 -13.29 -1.23
N ASP A 4 31.67 -12.55 -2.33
CA ASP A 4 30.56 -11.92 -3.04
C ASP A 4 29.61 -12.95 -3.69
N SER A 5 30.15 -14.03 -4.27
CA SER A 5 29.33 -15.12 -4.84
C SER A 5 28.46 -15.85 -3.80
N LYS A 6 28.92 -15.96 -2.55
CA LYS A 6 28.11 -16.55 -1.46
C LYS A 6 26.97 -15.62 -1.03
N GLY A 7 27.20 -14.31 -1.06
CA GLY A 7 26.18 -13.31 -0.74
C GLY A 7 25.03 -13.33 -1.75
N VAL A 8 25.36 -13.36 -3.04
CA VAL A 8 24.34 -13.46 -4.10
C VAL A 8 23.53 -14.76 -3.99
N ALA A 9 24.19 -15.89 -3.73
CA ALA A 9 23.51 -17.17 -3.53
C ALA A 9 22.46 -17.11 -2.41
N LEU A 10 22.81 -16.50 -1.28
CA LEU A 10 21.87 -16.30 -0.17
C LEU A 10 20.67 -15.43 -0.58
N LEU A 11 20.91 -14.31 -1.26
CA LEU A 11 19.84 -13.42 -1.71
C LEU A 11 18.89 -14.12 -2.70
N ALA A 12 19.42 -14.97 -3.58
CA ALA A 12 18.62 -15.79 -4.48
C ALA A 12 17.75 -16.81 -3.72
N GLN A 13 18.30 -17.48 -2.69
CA GLN A 13 17.52 -18.40 -1.86
C GLN A 13 16.39 -17.69 -1.11
N ILE A 14 16.66 -16.50 -0.56
CA ILE A 14 15.64 -15.70 0.11
C ILE A 14 14.56 -15.27 -0.88
N ALA A 15 14.94 -14.74 -2.06
CA ALA A 15 13.98 -14.33 -3.08
C ALA A 15 13.06 -15.49 -3.50
N LYS A 16 13.64 -16.66 -3.76
CA LYS A 16 12.90 -17.90 -4.06
C LYS A 16 11.94 -18.26 -2.92
N GLY A 17 12.43 -18.27 -1.69
CA GLY A 17 11.64 -18.59 -0.50
C GLY A 17 10.44 -17.65 -0.31
N LEU A 18 10.63 -16.34 -0.49
CA LEU A 18 9.56 -15.36 -0.37
C LEU A 18 8.46 -15.54 -1.43
N ILE A 19 8.82 -15.89 -2.67
CA ILE A 19 7.83 -16.18 -3.72
C ILE A 19 6.98 -17.39 -3.34
N THR A 20 7.63 -18.49 -2.95
CA THR A 20 6.93 -19.72 -2.55
C THR A 20 6.06 -19.51 -1.32
N TYR A 21 6.59 -18.82 -0.31
CA TYR A 21 5.88 -18.49 0.92
C TYR A 21 4.64 -17.63 0.65
N SER A 22 4.77 -16.57 -0.16
CA SER A 22 3.65 -15.67 -0.49
C SER A 22 2.51 -16.41 -1.19
N LYS A 23 2.84 -17.31 -2.14
CA LYS A 23 1.86 -18.14 -2.85
C LYS A 23 1.11 -19.06 -1.89
N HIS A 24 1.85 -19.75 -1.02
CA HIS A 24 1.26 -20.65 -0.04
C HIS A 24 0.35 -19.90 0.94
N GLN A 25 0.82 -18.77 1.50
CA GLN A 25 0.05 -17.96 2.44
C GLN A 25 -1.24 -17.43 1.81
N THR A 26 -1.18 -16.96 0.56
CA THR A 26 -2.36 -16.49 -0.18
C THR A 26 -3.37 -17.62 -0.36
N ALA A 27 -2.93 -18.81 -0.79
CA ALA A 27 -3.82 -19.95 -0.98
C ALA A 27 -4.47 -20.40 0.34
N THR A 28 -3.70 -20.46 1.42
CA THR A 28 -4.18 -20.87 2.74
C THR A 28 -5.22 -19.89 3.30
N GLN A 29 -4.91 -18.59 3.26
CA GLN A 29 -5.75 -17.56 3.89
C GLN A 29 -6.93 -17.15 2.98
N LEU A 30 -6.64 -16.79 1.74
CA LEU A 30 -7.62 -16.17 0.82
C LEU A 30 -8.28 -17.17 -0.14
N GLY A 31 -7.69 -18.36 -0.34
CA GLY A 31 -8.20 -19.34 -1.30
C GLY A 31 -8.00 -18.90 -2.75
N ASP A 32 -8.89 -19.37 -3.65
CA ASP A 32 -8.83 -19.02 -5.07
C ASP A 32 -9.46 -17.64 -5.35
N ARG A 33 -8.60 -16.64 -5.49
CA ARG A 33 -8.97 -15.25 -5.77
C ARG A 33 -9.56 -15.01 -7.17
N SER A 34 -9.50 -15.98 -8.08
CA SER A 34 -10.16 -15.86 -9.39
C SER A 34 -11.69 -15.92 -9.26
N THR A 35 -12.20 -16.56 -8.20
CA THR A 35 -13.62 -16.87 -8.01
C THR A 35 -14.45 -15.75 -7.37
N TYR A 36 -13.83 -14.67 -6.90
CA TYR A 36 -14.53 -13.56 -6.24
C TYR A 36 -13.83 -12.21 -6.47
N VAL A 37 -14.54 -11.11 -6.18
CA VAL A 37 -13.94 -9.78 -6.09
C VAL A 37 -13.56 -9.47 -4.64
N GLY A 38 -12.27 -9.28 -4.36
CA GLY A 38 -11.80 -8.88 -3.04
C GLY A 38 -12.01 -7.39 -2.79
N MET A 39 -12.20 -6.99 -1.53
CA MET A 39 -12.32 -5.57 -1.17
C MET A 39 -11.07 -4.75 -1.51
N SER A 40 -9.89 -5.36 -1.44
CA SER A 40 -8.65 -4.75 -1.93
C SER A 40 -8.65 -4.55 -3.44
N ASP A 41 -9.32 -5.43 -4.20
CA ASP A 41 -9.46 -5.32 -5.66
C ASP A 41 -10.39 -4.16 -6.02
N ILE A 42 -11.45 -3.96 -5.23
CA ILE A 42 -12.35 -2.79 -5.31
C ILE A 42 -11.57 -1.50 -5.03
N GLY A 43 -10.78 -1.47 -3.96
CA GLY A 43 -9.90 -0.33 -3.65
C GLY A 43 -8.93 -0.01 -4.79
N LYS A 44 -8.27 -1.02 -5.35
CA LYS A 44 -7.39 -0.86 -6.52
C LYS A 44 -8.16 -0.41 -7.77
N GLY A 45 -9.37 -0.92 -7.98
CA GLY A 45 -10.25 -0.54 -9.09
C GLY A 45 -10.69 0.92 -9.03
N ALA A 46 -10.89 1.47 -7.83
CA ALA A 46 -11.19 2.88 -7.62
C ALA A 46 -10.04 3.81 -8.07
N GLU A 47 -8.79 3.36 -7.96
CA GLU A 47 -7.61 4.10 -8.42
C GLU A 47 -7.30 3.85 -9.90
N CYS A 48 -7.36 2.58 -10.31
CA CYS A 48 -7.04 2.15 -11.66
C CYS A 48 -7.72 0.81 -11.99
N LEU A 49 -8.91 0.89 -12.59
CA LEU A 49 -9.68 -0.29 -13.02
C LEU A 49 -8.85 -1.21 -13.93
N ARG A 50 -8.10 -0.66 -14.90
CA ARG A 50 -7.21 -1.43 -15.77
C ARG A 50 -6.22 -2.28 -14.97
N ALA A 51 -5.58 -1.71 -13.95
CA ALA A 51 -4.60 -2.45 -13.15
C ALA A 51 -5.30 -3.55 -12.34
N ALA A 52 -6.47 -3.28 -11.77
CA ALA A 52 -7.25 -4.29 -11.05
C ALA A 52 -7.71 -5.45 -11.97
N VAL A 53 -8.18 -5.14 -13.18
CA VAL A 53 -8.56 -6.15 -14.19
C VAL A 53 -7.34 -6.98 -14.60
N ALA A 54 -6.21 -6.33 -14.86
CA ALA A 54 -4.98 -6.98 -15.29
C ALA A 54 -4.45 -7.99 -14.26
N ASP A 55 -4.45 -7.61 -12.97
CA ASP A 55 -4.06 -8.50 -11.87
C ASP A 55 -4.91 -9.78 -11.83
N ARG A 56 -6.21 -9.66 -12.15
CA ARG A 56 -7.13 -10.80 -12.15
C ARG A 56 -6.99 -11.69 -13.39
N LEU A 57 -6.66 -11.11 -14.54
CA LEU A 57 -6.40 -11.85 -15.79
C LEU A 57 -5.05 -12.58 -15.77
N HIS A 58 -4.05 -11.98 -15.13
CA HIS A 58 -2.68 -12.48 -15.09
C HIS A 58 -2.17 -12.56 -13.65
N PRO A 59 -2.81 -13.37 -12.79
CA PRO A 59 -2.37 -13.54 -11.42
C PRO A 59 -0.96 -14.14 -11.43
N GLY A 60 0.02 -13.37 -10.95
CA GLY A 60 1.41 -13.83 -10.87
C GLY A 60 2.28 -13.53 -12.08
N ARG A 61 2.11 -12.39 -12.77
CA ARG A 61 3.12 -11.81 -13.70
C ARG A 61 4.49 -11.54 -13.03
N THR A 62 4.61 -11.82 -11.73
CA THR A 62 5.84 -11.80 -10.94
C THR A 62 6.73 -13.02 -11.25
N ALA A 63 8.04 -12.87 -11.03
CA ALA A 63 9.00 -13.96 -11.18
C ALA A 63 8.61 -15.23 -10.38
N SER A 64 8.85 -16.39 -10.98
CA SER A 64 8.69 -17.71 -10.36
C SER A 64 9.95 -18.14 -9.61
N ALA A 65 9.79 -19.15 -8.75
CA ALA A 65 10.92 -19.75 -8.03
C ALA A 65 11.97 -20.34 -8.99
N GLU A 66 11.52 -20.90 -10.11
CA GLU A 66 12.33 -21.49 -11.17
C GLU A 66 13.10 -20.41 -11.94
N GLN A 67 12.46 -19.26 -12.22
CA GLN A 67 13.12 -18.12 -12.86
C GLN A 67 14.26 -17.58 -12.00
N ILE A 68 14.11 -17.53 -10.68
CA ILE A 68 15.20 -17.13 -9.77
C ILE A 68 16.41 -18.07 -9.88
N VAL A 69 16.17 -19.38 -9.97
CA VAL A 69 17.25 -20.38 -10.11
C VAL A 69 17.98 -20.17 -11.44
N ARG A 70 17.24 -19.99 -12.53
CA ARG A 70 17.80 -19.75 -13.86
C ARG A 70 18.63 -18.47 -13.90
N TRP A 71 18.08 -17.34 -13.43
CA TRP A 71 18.81 -16.07 -13.40
C TRP A 71 20.07 -16.13 -12.55
N TYR A 72 20.08 -16.94 -11.48
CA TYR A 72 21.29 -17.14 -10.70
C TYR A 72 22.37 -17.91 -11.49
N GLN A 73 21.97 -18.93 -12.25
CA GLN A 73 22.88 -19.68 -13.12
C GLN A 73 23.41 -18.83 -14.27
N ASP A 74 22.56 -17.96 -14.82
CA ASP A 74 22.89 -17.07 -15.94
C ASP A 74 23.65 -15.80 -15.49
N GLY A 75 23.89 -15.63 -14.18
CA GLY A 75 24.62 -14.48 -13.63
C GLY A 75 23.82 -13.17 -13.58
N GLU A 76 22.51 -13.22 -13.77
CA GLU A 76 21.59 -12.07 -13.81
C GLU A 76 21.22 -11.57 -12.39
N HIS A 77 22.23 -11.21 -11.61
CA HIS A 77 22.09 -10.90 -10.19
C HIS A 77 21.19 -9.67 -9.92
N ASP A 78 21.15 -8.70 -10.83
CA ASP A 78 20.33 -7.50 -10.67
C ASP A 78 18.83 -7.79 -10.76
N ARG A 79 18.41 -8.74 -11.61
CA ARG A 79 17.02 -9.19 -11.68
C ARG A 79 16.58 -9.85 -10.37
N ILE A 80 17.45 -10.68 -9.79
CA ILE A 80 17.20 -11.29 -8.48
C ILE A 80 17.05 -10.22 -7.39
N ARG A 81 17.94 -9.21 -7.38
CA ARG A 81 17.86 -8.09 -6.42
C ARG A 81 16.57 -7.28 -6.59
N ALA A 82 16.12 -7.03 -7.81
CA ALA A 82 14.86 -6.34 -8.08
C ALA A 82 13.66 -7.12 -7.54
N VAL A 83 13.60 -8.43 -7.79
CA VAL A 83 12.54 -9.29 -7.24
C VAL A 83 12.60 -9.34 -5.73
N LEU A 84 13.79 -9.50 -5.14
CA LEU A 84 13.95 -9.52 -3.69
C LEU A 84 13.43 -8.23 -3.05
N ARG A 85 13.81 -7.05 -3.59
CA ARG A 85 13.30 -5.76 -3.11
C ARG A 85 11.77 -5.70 -3.17
N ARG A 86 11.17 -6.13 -4.27
CA ARG A 86 9.70 -6.18 -4.43
C ARG A 86 9.07 -7.10 -3.37
N GLN A 87 9.57 -8.32 -3.23
CA GLN A 87 9.02 -9.31 -2.29
C GLN A 87 9.17 -8.85 -0.84
N LEU A 88 10.29 -8.23 -0.46
CA LEU A 88 10.47 -7.64 0.87
C LEU A 88 9.47 -6.51 1.14
N THR A 89 9.20 -5.66 0.15
CA THR A 89 8.19 -4.59 0.28
C THR A 89 6.80 -5.16 0.53
N LEU A 90 6.41 -6.22 -0.18
CA LEU A 90 5.12 -6.89 0.01
C LEU A 90 5.06 -7.59 1.39
N GLN A 91 6.09 -8.34 1.73
CA GLN A 91 6.15 -9.12 2.98
C GLN A 91 6.27 -8.26 4.23
N ARG A 92 6.85 -7.06 4.13
CA ARG A 92 6.85 -6.08 5.23
C ARG A 92 5.43 -5.80 5.75
N GLY A 93 4.45 -5.72 4.86
CA GLY A 93 3.04 -5.55 5.22
C GLY A 93 2.56 -6.68 6.13
N HIS A 94 2.70 -7.92 5.66
CA HIS A 94 2.29 -9.12 6.39
C HIS A 94 3.02 -9.30 7.71
N TRP A 95 4.33 -9.02 7.77
CA TRP A 95 5.09 -9.12 9.02
C TRP A 95 4.68 -8.06 10.03
N MET A 96 4.44 -6.82 9.59
CA MET A 96 3.92 -5.78 10.49
C MET A 96 2.53 -6.13 10.99
N GLU A 97 1.63 -6.61 10.13
CA GLU A 97 0.29 -7.04 10.52
C GLU A 97 0.34 -8.16 11.58
N ALA A 98 1.11 -9.23 11.32
CA ALA A 98 1.28 -10.31 12.28
C ALA A 98 1.89 -9.83 13.61
N GLY A 99 2.86 -8.91 13.57
CA GLY A 99 3.42 -8.29 14.78
C GLY A 99 2.40 -7.42 15.53
N PHE A 100 1.59 -6.64 14.81
CA PHE A 100 0.59 -5.76 15.39
C PHE A 100 -0.58 -6.53 16.01
N ALA A 101 -0.92 -7.70 15.49
CA ALA A 101 -1.87 -8.62 16.13
C ALA A 101 -1.44 -8.92 17.58
N GLY A 102 -0.15 -9.20 17.79
CA GLY A 102 0.43 -9.40 19.12
C GLY A 102 0.32 -8.18 20.03
N VAL A 103 0.53 -6.97 19.49
CA VAL A 103 0.39 -5.71 20.22
C VAL A 103 -1.04 -5.51 20.71
N LEU A 104 -2.03 -5.65 19.82
CA LEU A 104 -3.43 -5.47 20.20
C LEU A 104 -3.87 -6.50 21.25
N ASN A 105 -3.46 -7.75 21.09
CA ASN A 105 -3.73 -8.80 22.07
C ASN A 105 -3.09 -8.50 23.44
N SER A 106 -1.87 -7.94 23.45
CA SER A 106 -1.18 -7.57 24.71
C SER A 106 -1.87 -6.45 25.48
N ASN A 107 -2.67 -5.62 24.79
CA ASN A 107 -3.52 -4.60 25.42
C ASN A 107 -4.82 -5.18 25.99
N GLY A 108 -5.03 -6.50 25.90
CA GLY A 108 -6.27 -7.16 26.32
C GLY A 108 -7.46 -6.85 25.41
N ALA A 109 -7.22 -6.41 24.18
CA ALA A 109 -8.29 -6.16 23.22
C ALA A 109 -8.90 -7.48 22.71
N ASN A 110 -10.23 -7.51 22.55
CA ASN A 110 -10.89 -8.62 21.86
C ASN A 110 -10.80 -8.38 20.35
N VAL A 111 -9.89 -9.09 19.67
CA VAL A 111 -9.57 -8.87 18.27
C VAL A 111 -9.91 -10.10 17.44
N LEU A 112 -10.76 -9.94 16.44
CA LEU A 112 -10.86 -10.89 15.33
C LEU A 112 -9.84 -10.47 14.27
N HIS A 113 -8.80 -11.29 14.10
CA HIS A 113 -7.73 -11.07 13.11
C HIS A 113 -8.12 -11.76 11.80
N GLN A 114 -8.04 -11.06 10.67
CA GLN A 114 -8.39 -11.58 9.34
C GLN A 114 -9.84 -12.11 9.25
N LEU A 115 -10.80 -11.33 9.75
CA LEU A 115 -12.23 -11.67 9.65
C LEU A 115 -12.69 -11.59 8.19
N GLU A 116 -13.20 -12.71 7.66
CA GLU A 116 -13.77 -12.78 6.31
C GLU A 116 -15.28 -12.47 6.35
N ILE A 117 -15.73 -11.65 5.40
CA ILE A 117 -17.14 -11.44 5.07
C ILE A 117 -17.33 -11.89 3.62
N ALA A 118 -18.12 -12.94 3.39
CA ALA A 118 -18.37 -13.49 2.05
C ALA A 118 -19.85 -13.28 1.64
N THR A 119 -20.09 -12.38 0.70
CA THR A 119 -21.44 -12.04 0.22
C THR A 119 -21.53 -12.14 -1.30
N GLU A 120 -22.74 -12.06 -1.82
CA GLU A 120 -23.00 -11.90 -3.25
C GLU A 120 -23.67 -10.55 -3.52
N HIS A 121 -23.39 -9.95 -4.67
CA HIS A 121 -24.13 -8.81 -5.20
C HIS A 121 -24.43 -9.05 -6.68
N GLU A 122 -25.71 -9.18 -7.05
CA GLU A 122 -26.13 -9.41 -8.45
C GLU A 122 -25.43 -10.61 -9.10
N GLY A 123 -25.29 -11.74 -8.39
CA GLY A 123 -24.59 -12.92 -8.89
C GLY A 123 -23.05 -12.83 -8.83
N ILE A 124 -22.48 -11.72 -8.35
CA ILE A 124 -21.04 -11.52 -8.23
C ILE A 124 -20.59 -11.83 -6.80
N PRO A 125 -19.72 -12.83 -6.59
CA PRO A 125 -19.15 -13.12 -5.28
C PRO A 125 -18.21 -11.99 -4.86
N ILE A 126 -18.42 -11.42 -3.68
CA ILE A 126 -17.59 -10.37 -3.08
C ILE A 126 -17.09 -10.85 -1.72
N LYS A 127 -15.79 -10.68 -1.47
CA LYS A 127 -15.20 -10.94 -0.15
C LYS A 127 -14.47 -9.75 0.41
N ALA A 128 -14.66 -9.48 1.69
CA ALA A 128 -13.82 -8.58 2.45
C ALA A 128 -13.06 -9.36 3.51
N HIS A 129 -11.76 -9.13 3.59
CA HIS A 129 -10.93 -9.57 4.71
C HIS A 129 -10.60 -8.32 5.51
N LEU A 130 -10.96 -8.31 6.80
CA LEU A 130 -10.72 -7.20 7.70
C LEU A 130 -9.49 -7.56 8.53
N ASP A 131 -8.43 -6.75 8.45
CA ASP A 131 -7.18 -7.01 9.16
C ASP A 131 -7.44 -7.17 10.66
N PHE A 132 -8.03 -6.16 11.31
CA PHE A 132 -8.45 -6.28 12.70
C PHE A 132 -9.87 -5.76 12.92
N THR A 133 -10.69 -6.58 13.56
CA THR A 133 -12.00 -6.16 14.08
C THR A 133 -11.97 -6.23 15.59
N LEU A 134 -11.86 -5.07 16.24
CA LEU A 134 -11.84 -4.96 17.70
C LEU A 134 -13.26 -4.83 18.23
N VAL A 135 -13.56 -5.54 19.31
CA VAL A 135 -14.90 -5.61 19.88
C VAL A 135 -14.90 -5.28 21.37
N TRP A 136 -15.86 -4.42 21.74
CA TRP A 136 -16.09 -4.01 23.11
C TRP A 136 -17.57 -4.16 23.45
N GLY A 137 -17.87 -4.77 24.61
CA GLY A 137 -19.24 -5.18 24.97
C GLY A 137 -19.97 -4.29 25.99
N TRP A 138 -19.28 -3.45 26.78
CA TRP A 138 -19.88 -2.85 28.00
C TRP A 138 -19.39 -1.45 28.36
N PRO A 139 -20.25 -0.52 28.84
CA PRO A 139 -21.71 -0.56 28.85
C PRO A 139 -22.34 -0.14 27.51
N ARG A 140 -21.55 0.40 26.59
CA ARG A 140 -21.95 0.72 25.22
C ARG A 140 -21.15 -0.16 24.27
N PRO A 141 -21.79 -1.08 23.52
CA PRO A 141 -21.06 -1.94 22.62
C PRO A 141 -20.44 -1.12 21.49
N ALA A 142 -19.19 -1.41 21.19
CA ALA A 142 -18.44 -0.73 20.16
C ALA A 142 -17.66 -1.74 19.32
N VAL A 143 -17.57 -1.47 18.02
CA VAL A 143 -16.78 -2.24 17.07
C VAL A 143 -15.88 -1.27 16.32
N ARG A 144 -14.62 -1.67 16.15
CA ARG A 144 -13.59 -0.87 15.48
C ARG A 144 -12.94 -1.72 14.40
N ILE A 145 -13.02 -1.28 13.15
CA ILE A 145 -12.24 -1.87 12.06
C ILE A 145 -10.91 -1.12 11.97
N LEU A 146 -9.81 -1.84 11.95
CA LEU A 146 -8.48 -1.28 11.73
C LEU A 146 -7.87 -1.97 10.52
N GLU A 147 -7.78 -1.23 9.41
CA GLU A 147 -7.08 -1.66 8.19
C GLU A 147 -5.63 -1.20 8.27
N LEU A 148 -4.67 -2.11 8.11
CA LEU A 148 -3.25 -1.80 8.26
C LEU A 148 -2.59 -1.59 6.89
N LYS A 149 -1.88 -0.48 6.74
CA LYS A 149 -1.08 -0.20 5.53
C LYS A 149 0.35 0.10 5.92
N THR A 150 1.31 -0.41 5.17
CA THR A 150 2.73 -0.12 5.41
C THR A 150 3.31 0.69 4.27
N ALA A 151 4.08 1.72 4.60
CA ALA A 151 4.75 2.59 3.65
C ALA A 151 6.13 2.94 4.17
N GLU A 152 7.09 3.14 3.25
CA GLU A 152 8.39 3.68 3.63
C GLU A 152 8.24 5.12 4.14
N ARG A 153 7.44 5.92 3.43
CA ARG A 153 7.01 7.25 3.86
C ARG A 153 5.49 7.26 3.99
N ILE A 154 5.00 7.53 5.20
CA ILE A 154 3.57 7.69 5.47
C ILE A 154 3.04 8.89 4.67
N PRO A 155 1.94 8.74 3.91
CA PRO A 155 1.41 9.83 3.10
C PRO A 155 0.75 10.91 3.98
N ASP A 156 0.71 12.14 3.48
CA ASP A 156 0.03 13.26 4.15
C ASP A 156 -1.50 13.15 4.09
N THR A 157 -2.00 12.51 3.04
CA THR A 157 -3.42 12.20 2.85
C THR A 157 -3.58 10.73 2.51
N LEU A 158 -4.68 10.12 2.94
CA LEU A 158 -4.97 8.73 2.62
C LEU A 158 -5.17 8.54 1.11
N TYR A 159 -4.66 7.43 0.56
CA TYR A 159 -4.93 7.09 -0.85
C TYR A 159 -6.38 6.64 -1.02
N THR A 160 -7.00 7.07 -2.11
CA THR A 160 -8.42 6.79 -2.42
C THR A 160 -8.73 5.30 -2.36
N GLY A 161 -7.83 4.44 -2.86
CA GLY A 161 -8.07 3.00 -2.84
C GLY A 161 -8.16 2.41 -1.43
N TYR A 162 -7.36 2.92 -0.48
CA TYR A 162 -7.41 2.48 0.91
C TYR A 162 -8.67 2.96 1.62
N GLU A 163 -9.09 4.20 1.33
CA GLU A 163 -10.32 4.76 1.86
C GLU A 163 -11.55 3.99 1.35
N VAL A 164 -11.64 3.74 0.03
CA VAL A 164 -12.72 2.95 -0.57
C VAL A 164 -12.74 1.52 -0.02
N GLN A 165 -11.58 0.88 0.13
CA GLN A 165 -11.49 -0.45 0.75
C GLN A 165 -12.11 -0.48 2.16
N LEU A 166 -11.75 0.49 3.01
CA LEU A 166 -12.26 0.57 4.38
C LEU A 166 -13.78 0.85 4.41
N TYR A 167 -14.28 1.76 3.58
CA TYR A 167 -15.71 2.01 3.48
C TYR A 167 -16.49 0.77 3.05
N GLY A 168 -15.95 -0.02 2.11
CA GLY A 168 -16.55 -1.27 1.70
C GLY A 168 -16.56 -2.31 2.83
N GLN A 169 -15.47 -2.42 3.61
CA GLN A 169 -15.43 -3.29 4.81
C GLN A 169 -16.47 -2.87 5.86
N LEU A 170 -16.54 -1.58 6.20
CA LEU A 170 -17.54 -1.03 7.14
C LEU A 170 -18.97 -1.26 6.64
N GLY A 171 -19.22 -0.97 5.36
CA GLY A 171 -20.53 -1.14 4.74
C GLY A 171 -20.98 -2.60 4.70
N LEU A 172 -20.08 -3.53 4.38
CA LEU A 172 -20.38 -4.97 4.41
C LEU A 172 -20.61 -5.46 5.83
N LEU A 173 -19.77 -5.10 6.81
CA LEU A 173 -19.98 -5.48 8.20
C LEU A 173 -21.34 -5.00 8.72
N HIS A 174 -21.69 -3.74 8.43
CA HIS A 174 -22.98 -3.17 8.83
C HIS A 174 -24.17 -3.83 8.13
N SER A 175 -24.11 -3.98 6.80
CA SER A 175 -25.24 -4.52 6.01
C SER A 175 -25.44 -6.03 6.18
N CYS A 176 -24.36 -6.77 6.41
CA CYS A 176 -24.40 -8.21 6.61
C CYS A 176 -24.47 -8.64 8.08
N TRP A 177 -24.54 -7.71 9.03
CA TRP A 177 -24.44 -7.96 10.49
C TRP A 177 -25.16 -9.23 10.98
N SER A 178 -26.41 -9.41 10.56
CA SER A 178 -27.28 -10.52 10.98
C SER A 178 -27.34 -11.67 9.97
N GLN A 179 -26.47 -11.68 8.95
CA GLN A 179 -26.39 -12.71 7.91
C GLN A 179 -25.26 -13.70 8.23
N PRO A 180 -25.43 -15.00 7.96
CA PRO A 180 -24.45 -16.05 8.26
C PRO A 180 -23.28 -16.08 7.25
N VAL A 181 -22.55 -14.98 7.13
CA VAL A 181 -21.52 -14.76 6.09
C VAL A 181 -20.13 -14.50 6.65
N PHE A 182 -19.96 -14.58 7.97
CA PHE A 182 -18.69 -14.31 8.64
C PHE A 182 -17.94 -15.61 8.92
N SER A 183 -16.67 -15.63 8.51
CA SER A 183 -15.75 -16.75 8.70
C SER A 183 -14.40 -16.26 9.20
N MET A 184 -13.68 -17.10 9.93
CA MET A 184 -12.33 -16.78 10.39
C MET A 184 -11.48 -18.05 10.41
N LYS A 185 -10.24 -17.93 9.94
CA LYS A 185 -9.23 -18.98 10.00
C LYS A 185 -8.12 -18.58 10.96
N ASP A 186 -7.40 -19.56 11.49
CA ASP A 186 -6.15 -19.31 12.18
C ASP A 186 -4.99 -19.11 11.18
N ALA A 187 -3.79 -18.82 11.70
CA ALA A 187 -2.60 -18.62 10.87
C ALA A 187 -2.22 -19.87 10.03
N GLY A 188 -2.62 -21.07 10.46
CA GLY A 188 -2.43 -22.32 9.73
C GLY A 188 -3.52 -22.59 8.68
N GLY A 189 -4.55 -21.75 8.60
CA GLY A 189 -5.68 -21.91 7.67
C GLY A 189 -6.81 -22.77 8.22
N ASN A 190 -6.75 -23.21 9.47
CA ASN A 190 -7.83 -24.00 10.07
C ASN A 190 -9.00 -23.09 10.42
N ALA A 191 -10.22 -23.54 10.17
CA ALA A 191 -11.42 -22.77 10.50
C ALA A 191 -11.59 -22.62 12.01
N VAL A 192 -11.64 -21.37 12.49
CA VAL A 192 -12.06 -21.04 13.86
C VAL A 192 -13.59 -21.03 13.92
N PHE A 193 -14.23 -20.43 12.92
CA PHE A 193 -15.66 -20.53 12.65
C PHE A 193 -15.96 -20.24 11.18
N THR A 194 -17.11 -20.70 10.72
CA THR A 194 -17.58 -20.50 9.35
C THR A 194 -19.05 -20.11 9.35
N ASN A 195 -19.42 -19.20 8.44
CA ASN A 195 -20.80 -18.82 8.13
C ASN A 195 -21.65 -18.51 9.38
N LEU A 196 -21.09 -17.74 10.32
CA LEU A 196 -21.83 -17.21 11.45
C LEU A 196 -22.33 -15.80 11.14
N THR A 197 -23.35 -15.34 11.88
CA THR A 197 -23.64 -13.90 11.97
C THR A 197 -22.56 -13.20 12.77
N PHE A 198 -22.41 -11.88 12.64
CA PHE A 198 -21.38 -11.16 13.38
C PHE A 198 -21.56 -11.28 14.92
N PRO A 199 -22.76 -11.12 15.50
CA PRO A 199 -22.97 -11.36 16.92
C PRO A 199 -22.64 -12.79 17.37
N GLN A 200 -22.93 -13.80 16.54
CA GLN A 200 -22.58 -15.20 16.85
C GLN A 200 -21.06 -15.42 16.80
N ALA A 201 -20.37 -14.84 15.82
CA ALA A 201 -18.92 -14.89 15.71
C ALA A 201 -18.25 -14.29 16.96
N VAL A 202 -18.71 -13.10 17.38
CA VAL A 202 -18.22 -12.43 18.59
C VAL A 202 -18.52 -13.23 19.85
N LYS A 203 -19.73 -13.77 20.00
CA LYS A 203 -20.08 -14.62 21.14
C LYS A 203 -19.22 -15.89 21.20
N LYS A 204 -18.95 -16.51 20.04
CA LYS A 204 -18.10 -17.70 19.95
C LYS A 204 -16.64 -17.40 20.28
N ALA A 205 -16.12 -16.26 19.80
CA ALA A 205 -14.72 -15.89 19.99
C ALA A 205 -14.42 -15.38 21.41
N PHE A 206 -15.34 -14.60 22.01
CA PHE A 206 -15.07 -13.84 23.23
C PHE A 206 -16.11 -14.00 24.34
N GLY A 207 -17.20 -14.74 24.12
CA GLY A 207 -18.32 -14.84 25.07
C GLY A 207 -19.15 -13.54 25.18
N ILE A 208 -18.89 -12.54 24.34
CA ILE A 208 -19.57 -11.24 24.36
C ILE A 208 -20.88 -11.33 23.61
N SER A 209 -21.98 -10.90 24.24
CA SER A 209 -23.29 -10.82 23.60
C SER A 209 -23.50 -9.43 22.99
N LEU A 210 -23.36 -9.33 21.66
CA LEU A 210 -23.70 -8.11 20.93
C LEU A 210 -25.19 -8.04 20.57
N PRO A 211 -25.72 -6.84 20.37
CA PRO A 211 -27.05 -6.65 19.81
C PRO A 211 -27.21 -7.31 18.43
N GLN A 212 -28.44 -7.73 18.13
CA GLN A 212 -28.76 -8.35 16.84
C GLN A 212 -28.82 -7.36 15.68
N VAL A 213 -28.85 -6.05 15.97
CA VAL A 213 -28.89 -4.98 14.96
C VAL A 213 -27.70 -4.03 15.12
N PRO A 214 -27.06 -3.62 14.00
CA PRO A 214 -25.82 -2.85 14.05
C PRO A 214 -26.02 -1.42 14.56
N HIS A 215 -27.19 -0.81 14.38
CA HIS A 215 -27.50 0.57 14.81
C HIS A 215 -27.38 0.82 16.33
N SER A 216 -27.36 -0.24 17.12
CA SER A 216 -27.20 -0.17 18.58
C SER A 216 -25.75 -0.35 19.04
N VAL A 217 -24.82 -0.45 18.08
CA VAL A 217 -23.39 -0.59 18.29
C VAL A 217 -22.69 0.60 17.68
N ASP A 218 -21.75 1.19 18.42
CA ASP A 218 -20.89 2.24 17.88
C ASP A 218 -19.86 1.61 16.93
N LEU A 219 -20.06 1.75 15.62
CA LEU A 219 -19.24 1.14 14.57
C LEU A 219 -18.44 2.19 13.81
N GLU A 220 -17.11 2.12 13.93
CA GLU A 220 -16.17 3.03 13.29
C GLU A 220 -14.97 2.28 12.70
N GLY A 221 -14.25 2.89 11.76
CA GLY A 221 -13.06 2.32 11.13
C GLY A 221 -11.92 3.31 10.96
N TRP A 222 -10.68 2.81 10.94
CA TRP A 222 -9.47 3.57 10.66
C TRP A 222 -8.58 2.83 9.67
N VAL A 223 -7.88 3.59 8.84
CA VAL A 223 -6.67 3.09 8.20
C VAL A 223 -5.48 3.50 9.05
N LEU A 224 -4.70 2.52 9.53
CA LEU A 224 -3.46 2.75 10.24
C LEU A 224 -2.28 2.56 9.27
N CYS A 225 -1.65 3.67 8.92
CA CYS A 225 -0.44 3.68 8.11
C CYS A 225 0.79 3.60 9.01
N LEU A 226 1.63 2.59 8.79
CA LEU A 226 2.89 2.39 9.52
C LEU A 226 4.10 2.57 8.60
N SER A 227 5.17 3.11 9.17
CA SER A 227 6.54 2.97 8.66
C SER A 227 7.38 2.20 9.68
N MET A 228 8.70 2.07 9.43
CA MET A 228 9.59 1.42 10.40
C MET A 228 9.73 2.19 11.73
N SER A 229 9.40 3.48 11.77
CA SER A 229 9.67 4.35 12.92
C SER A 229 8.56 5.35 13.25
N ASP A 230 7.44 5.29 12.55
CA ASP A 230 6.33 6.25 12.69
C ASP A 230 5.00 5.59 12.34
N ALA A 231 3.89 6.18 12.81
CA ALA A 231 2.53 5.71 12.59
C ALA A 231 1.56 6.89 12.43
N ARG A 232 0.57 6.75 11.55
CA ARG A 232 -0.52 7.72 11.37
C ARG A 232 -1.85 7.01 11.17
N ALA A 233 -2.85 7.42 11.93
CA ALA A 233 -4.21 6.94 11.78
C ALA A 233 -5.03 7.93 10.92
N PHE A 234 -5.84 7.40 10.02
CA PHE A 234 -6.83 8.14 9.23
C PHE A 234 -8.23 7.65 9.61
N GLY A 235 -9.12 8.57 10.00
CA GLY A 235 -10.46 8.28 10.51
C GLY A 235 -10.85 9.23 11.66
N PRO A 236 -11.95 8.94 12.39
CA PRO A 236 -12.85 7.80 12.22
C PRO A 236 -13.67 7.87 10.92
N TYR A 237 -13.85 6.71 10.30
CA TYR A 237 -14.81 6.48 9.23
C TYR A 237 -16.03 5.70 9.75
N ARG A 238 -17.19 5.92 9.16
CA ARG A 238 -18.44 5.23 9.53
C ARG A 238 -19.04 4.51 8.32
N PRO A 239 -19.89 3.49 8.52
CA PRO A 239 -20.63 2.88 7.43
C PRO A 239 -21.38 3.95 6.64
N ASP A 240 -21.16 3.98 5.33
CA ASP A 240 -21.81 4.92 4.42
C ASP A 240 -22.42 4.13 3.26
N THR A 241 -23.74 4.29 3.08
CA THR A 241 -24.52 3.56 2.08
C THR A 241 -24.09 3.94 0.65
N SER A 242 -23.79 5.21 0.40
CA SER A 242 -23.34 5.68 -0.92
C SER A 242 -21.97 5.10 -1.27
N MET A 243 -21.07 5.03 -0.30
CA MET A 243 -19.75 4.40 -0.48
C MET A 243 -19.86 2.89 -0.68
N LEU A 244 -20.78 2.20 0.03
CA LEU A 244 -21.04 0.79 -0.22
C LEU A 244 -21.60 0.54 -1.63
N HIS A 245 -22.49 1.40 -2.11
CA HIS A 245 -22.99 1.34 -3.50
C HIS A 245 -21.87 1.59 -4.51
N LEU A 246 -20.97 2.54 -4.25
CA LEU A 246 -19.78 2.74 -5.08
C LEU A 246 -18.91 1.49 -5.12
N CYS A 247 -18.63 0.86 -3.97
CA CYS A 247 -17.84 -0.36 -3.89
C CYS A 247 -18.46 -1.50 -4.73
N ARG A 248 -19.78 -1.68 -4.61
CA ARG A 248 -20.55 -2.67 -5.38
C ARG A 248 -20.48 -2.41 -6.88
N ARG A 249 -20.66 -1.16 -7.31
CA ARG A 249 -20.53 -0.78 -8.73
C ARG A 249 -19.13 -1.07 -9.28
N ILE A 250 -18.08 -0.73 -8.54
CA ILE A 250 -16.70 -1.03 -8.94
C ILE A 250 -16.50 -2.55 -9.02
N ALA A 251 -17.04 -3.32 -8.06
CA ALA A 251 -16.97 -4.78 -8.09
C ALA A 251 -17.64 -5.36 -9.35
N SER A 252 -18.84 -4.87 -9.70
CA SER A 252 -19.55 -5.27 -10.91
C SER A 252 -18.77 -4.91 -12.17
N GLU A 253 -18.27 -3.69 -12.27
CA GLU A 253 -17.48 -3.24 -13.42
C GLU A 253 -16.19 -4.06 -13.59
N LEU A 254 -15.48 -4.30 -12.48
CA LEU A 254 -14.28 -5.14 -12.44
C LEU A 254 -14.60 -6.58 -12.88
N TRP A 255 -15.61 -7.21 -12.28
CA TRP A 255 -15.99 -8.59 -12.59
C TRP A 255 -16.40 -8.75 -14.06
N MET A 256 -17.34 -7.92 -14.53
CA MET A 256 -17.83 -7.99 -15.91
C MET A 256 -16.73 -7.67 -16.92
N THR A 257 -15.82 -6.74 -16.62
CA THR A 257 -14.71 -6.41 -17.52
C THR A 257 -13.68 -7.53 -17.57
N THR A 258 -13.35 -8.15 -16.44
CA THR A 258 -12.49 -9.35 -16.42
C THR A 258 -13.11 -10.47 -17.26
N GLN A 259 -14.39 -10.82 -17.06
CA GLN A 259 -15.07 -11.86 -17.83
C GLN A 259 -15.08 -11.54 -19.33
N ARG A 260 -15.45 -10.30 -19.71
CA ARG A 260 -15.51 -9.85 -21.10
C ARG A 260 -14.19 -10.03 -21.85
N ILE A 261 -13.06 -9.84 -21.16
CA ILE A 261 -11.71 -10.00 -21.72
C ILE A 261 -11.28 -11.48 -21.71
N SER A 262 -11.55 -12.22 -20.64
CA SER A 262 -11.23 -13.65 -20.52
C SER A 262 -11.92 -14.50 -21.58
N ASP A 263 -13.16 -14.17 -21.95
CA ASP A 263 -13.97 -14.93 -22.92
C ASP A 263 -13.50 -14.78 -24.38
N GLY A 264 -12.40 -14.05 -24.63
CA GLY A 264 -11.64 -14.11 -25.88
C GLY A 264 -12.35 -13.60 -27.14
N ALA A 265 -13.46 -12.86 -27.05
CA ALA A 265 -14.13 -12.41 -28.28
C ALA A 265 -13.30 -11.36 -29.04
N GLU A 266 -13.11 -11.60 -30.33
CA GLU A 266 -12.23 -10.91 -31.27
C GLU A 266 -12.65 -9.48 -31.66
N SER A 267 -13.13 -8.66 -30.72
CA SER A 267 -13.38 -7.23 -30.99
C SER A 267 -12.29 -6.33 -30.40
N SER A 268 -11.94 -5.28 -31.13
CA SER A 268 -10.96 -4.23 -30.74
C SER A 268 -11.38 -3.43 -29.49
N GLU A 269 -12.60 -3.62 -29.00
CA GLU A 269 -13.15 -3.04 -27.77
C GLU A 269 -12.86 -3.87 -26.51
N LYS A 270 -12.33 -5.10 -26.64
CA LYS A 270 -12.07 -6.05 -25.54
C LYS A 270 -10.59 -6.15 -25.14
N THR A 271 -9.78 -5.15 -25.48
CA THR A 271 -8.36 -5.12 -25.10
C THR A 271 -8.18 -4.40 -23.77
N LEU A 272 -7.29 -4.91 -22.91
CA LEU A 272 -6.92 -4.31 -21.63
C LEU A 272 -6.47 -2.83 -21.73
N SER A 273 -5.98 -2.42 -22.91
CA SER A 273 -5.61 -1.03 -23.23
C SER A 273 -6.79 -0.05 -23.31
N LYS A 274 -8.02 -0.55 -23.51
CA LYS A 274 -9.25 0.27 -23.55
C LYS A 274 -9.92 0.41 -22.18
N VAL A 275 -9.52 -0.40 -21.20
CA VAL A 275 -10.06 -0.32 -19.84
C VAL A 275 -9.64 1.02 -19.21
N PRO A 276 -10.56 1.73 -18.52
CA PRO A 276 -10.23 2.93 -17.77
C PRO A 276 -9.00 2.74 -16.88
N HIS A 277 -8.05 3.65 -17.00
CA HIS A 277 -6.79 3.62 -16.27
C HIS A 277 -6.54 4.97 -15.63
N CYS A 278 -5.70 4.97 -14.59
CA CYS A 278 -5.33 6.19 -13.88
C CYS A 278 -4.67 7.21 -14.84
N THR A 279 -5.23 8.42 -14.91
CA THR A 279 -4.70 9.55 -15.71
C THR A 279 -3.82 10.47 -14.86
N GLY A 280 -2.93 11.24 -15.51
CA GLY A 280 -2.03 12.16 -14.81
C GLY A 280 -0.94 11.46 -13.98
N PHE A 281 -0.31 12.18 -13.05
CA PHE A 281 0.70 11.59 -12.16
C PHE A 281 0.05 10.77 -11.04
N HIS A 282 0.48 9.51 -10.86
CA HIS A 282 0.03 8.68 -9.74
C HIS A 282 1.20 7.87 -9.17
N PRO A 283 1.51 8.01 -7.87
CA PRO A 283 2.74 7.49 -7.28
C PRO A 283 2.84 5.95 -7.30
N LEU A 284 1.69 5.25 -7.40
CA LEU A 284 1.68 3.78 -7.47
C LEU A 284 1.90 3.22 -8.87
N CYS A 285 1.93 4.05 -9.92
CA CYS A 285 2.11 3.55 -11.29
C CYS A 285 3.50 2.93 -11.52
N ASP A 286 4.56 3.43 -10.85
CA ASP A 286 5.91 2.87 -10.92
C ASP A 286 6.00 1.46 -10.32
N TRP A 287 5.05 1.09 -9.47
CA TRP A 287 5.02 -0.20 -8.77
C TRP A 287 4.03 -1.19 -9.38
N CYS A 288 3.32 -0.77 -10.45
CA CYS A 288 2.31 -1.56 -11.14
C CYS A 288 2.95 -2.67 -11.97
N ASP A 289 2.51 -3.92 -11.79
CA ASP A 289 2.98 -5.08 -12.58
C ASP A 289 2.54 -5.05 -14.06
N HIS A 290 1.70 -4.08 -14.41
CA HIS A 290 1.16 -3.90 -15.75
C HIS A 290 1.49 -2.50 -16.29
N ALA A 291 2.60 -1.92 -15.83
CA ALA A 291 3.09 -0.64 -16.31
C ALA A 291 3.61 -0.72 -17.75
N ASP A 292 4.30 -1.81 -18.12
CA ASP A 292 5.00 -1.92 -19.42
C ASP A 292 4.06 -1.79 -20.64
N ASP A 293 2.83 -2.29 -20.51
CA ASP A 293 1.79 -2.25 -21.55
C ASP A 293 0.66 -1.24 -21.21
N CYS A 294 0.90 -0.34 -20.26
CA CYS A 294 -0.10 0.65 -19.85
C CYS A 294 -0.19 1.78 -20.89
N PRO A 295 -1.40 2.09 -21.41
CA PRO A 295 -1.60 3.21 -22.35
C PRO A 295 -1.12 4.56 -21.82
N LYS A 296 -1.11 4.73 -20.50
CA LYS A 296 -0.56 5.90 -19.80
C LYS A 296 0.90 6.19 -20.18
N PHE A 297 1.67 5.14 -20.45
CA PHE A 297 3.10 5.22 -20.77
C PHE A 297 3.38 5.03 -22.26
N THR A 298 2.35 5.05 -23.12
CA THR A 298 2.55 5.11 -24.57
C THR A 298 3.31 6.39 -24.89
N ALA A 299 4.61 6.24 -25.12
CA ALA A 299 5.56 7.32 -25.40
C ALA A 299 6.17 7.10 -26.77
N GLN A 300 6.66 8.18 -27.37
CA GLN A 300 7.52 8.07 -28.56
C GLN A 300 8.85 7.45 -28.14
N GLU A 301 9.26 6.38 -28.83
CA GLU A 301 10.58 5.79 -28.59
C GLU A 301 11.66 6.76 -29.06
N LEU A 302 12.55 7.13 -28.13
CA LEU A 302 13.78 7.85 -28.44
C LEU A 302 14.89 6.82 -28.58
N THR A 303 15.45 6.70 -29.77
CA THR A 303 16.50 5.72 -30.09
C THR A 303 17.92 6.26 -29.88
N ASP A 304 18.06 7.52 -29.45
CA ASP A 304 19.37 8.15 -29.24
C ASP A 304 19.98 7.69 -27.89
N PRO A 305 21.06 6.88 -27.91
CA PRO A 305 21.66 6.32 -26.70
C PRO A 305 22.20 7.38 -25.73
N ALA A 306 22.45 8.62 -26.21
CA ALA A 306 22.94 9.70 -25.36
C ALA A 306 21.98 10.02 -24.20
N TYR A 307 20.67 9.81 -24.39
CA TYR A 307 19.69 10.03 -23.33
C TYR A 307 19.72 8.93 -22.28
N ASP A 308 19.93 7.67 -22.65
CA ASP A 308 20.11 6.58 -21.68
C ASP A 308 21.35 6.80 -20.82
N GLU A 309 22.46 7.22 -21.43
CA GLU A 309 23.68 7.60 -20.70
C GLU A 309 23.43 8.80 -19.77
N ALA A 310 22.74 9.84 -20.25
CA ALA A 310 22.43 11.02 -19.45
C ALA A 310 21.50 10.70 -18.26
N LEU A 311 20.47 9.88 -18.47
CA LEU A 311 19.54 9.42 -17.44
C LEU A 311 20.23 8.52 -16.41
N THR A 312 21.10 7.62 -16.87
CA THR A 312 21.94 6.78 -16.01
C THR A 312 22.86 7.65 -15.14
N ARG A 313 23.57 8.61 -15.76
CA ARG A 313 24.43 9.56 -15.06
C ARG A 313 23.64 10.39 -14.05
N LEU A 314 22.46 10.87 -14.41
CA LEU A 314 21.60 11.64 -13.51
C LEU A 314 21.14 10.81 -12.31
N THR A 315 20.82 9.53 -12.52
CA THR A 315 20.46 8.59 -11.44
C THR A 315 21.64 8.40 -10.48
N MET A 316 22.84 8.13 -11.01
CA MET A 316 24.06 8.05 -10.20
C MET A 316 24.35 9.35 -9.43
N LEU A 317 24.16 10.52 -10.05
CA LEU A 317 24.36 11.81 -9.39
C LEU A 317 23.37 12.02 -8.24
N LYS A 318 22.11 11.59 -8.39
CA LYS A 318 21.10 11.64 -7.32
C LYS A 318 21.45 10.72 -6.16
N GLU A 319 21.92 9.50 -6.44
CA GLU A 319 22.39 8.55 -5.42
C GLU A 319 23.62 9.09 -4.67
N ASN A 320 24.61 9.61 -5.41
CA ASN A 320 25.79 10.23 -4.84
C ASN A 320 25.43 11.45 -3.99
N LYS A 321 24.48 12.28 -4.43
CA LYS A 321 23.96 13.40 -3.64
C LYS A 321 23.41 12.91 -2.30
N ALA A 322 22.55 11.88 -2.30
CA ALA A 322 21.98 11.35 -1.07
C ALA A 322 23.05 10.79 -0.12
N SER A 323 24.04 10.07 -0.67
CA SER A 323 25.19 9.53 0.10
C SER A 323 26.06 10.64 0.70
N LEU A 324 26.32 11.70 -0.07
CA LEU A 324 27.07 12.88 0.38
C LEU A 324 26.30 13.64 1.47
N GLU A 325 24.99 13.87 1.30
CA GLU A 325 24.14 14.50 2.30
C GLU A 325 24.14 13.71 3.62
N ALA A 326 24.04 12.37 3.56
CA ALA A 326 24.13 11.52 4.74
C ALA A 326 25.52 11.59 5.42
N SER A 327 26.59 11.60 4.63
CA SER A 327 27.97 11.71 5.13
C SER A 327 28.22 13.05 5.81
N ILE A 328 27.76 14.14 5.20
CA ILE A 328 27.82 15.50 5.78
C ILE A 328 27.05 15.51 7.11
N ALA A 329 25.80 15.03 7.13
CA ALA A 329 24.98 15.02 8.33
C ALA A 329 25.61 14.21 9.47
N SER A 330 26.21 13.06 9.16
CA SER A 330 26.93 12.21 10.12
C SER A 330 28.14 12.92 10.72
N GLU A 331 28.98 13.52 9.87
CA GLU A 331 30.19 14.20 10.29
C GLU A 331 29.88 15.46 11.12
N GLU A 332 28.88 16.24 10.71
CA GLU A 332 28.39 17.36 11.52
C GLU A 332 27.83 16.92 12.87
N LYS A 333 27.08 15.80 12.92
CA LYS A 333 26.55 15.26 14.19
C LYS A 333 27.69 14.85 15.12
N ARG A 334 28.75 14.24 14.59
CA ARG A 334 29.97 13.89 15.34
C ARG A 334 30.63 15.14 15.93
N ILE A 335 30.83 16.18 15.12
CA ILE A 335 31.43 17.45 15.57
C ILE A 335 30.54 18.14 16.61
N ARG A 336 29.21 18.20 16.39
CA ARG A 336 28.26 18.77 17.36
C ARG A 336 28.28 18.02 18.71
N SER A 337 28.35 16.70 18.68
CA SER A 337 28.41 15.87 19.90
C SER A 337 29.70 16.13 20.68
N PHE A 338 30.84 16.30 19.98
CA PHE A 338 32.10 16.71 20.60
C PHE A 338 32.01 18.12 21.21
N CYS A 339 31.42 19.10 20.50
CA CYS A 339 31.22 20.43 21.07
C CYS A 339 30.41 20.40 22.38
N GLN A 340 29.39 19.54 22.45
CA GLN A 340 28.58 19.35 23.66
C GLN A 340 29.38 18.72 24.80
N SER A 341 30.23 17.71 24.52
CA SER A 341 31.02 17.04 25.56
C SER A 341 32.13 17.90 26.14
N VAL A 342 32.66 18.87 25.38
CA VAL A 342 33.68 19.81 25.85
C VAL A 342 33.10 20.83 26.85
N GLY A 343 31.78 20.93 26.99
CA GLY A 343 31.14 21.68 28.08
C GLY A 343 31.31 23.20 28.02
N ILE A 344 31.61 23.76 26.85
CA ILE A 344 31.74 25.21 26.64
C ILE A 344 30.44 25.73 25.98
N PRO A 345 29.49 26.31 26.73
CA PRO A 345 28.12 26.53 26.24
C PRO A 345 27.98 27.59 25.13
N SER A 346 29.02 28.38 24.88
CA SER A 346 28.93 29.56 23.99
C SER A 346 30.26 30.01 23.36
N GLY A 347 31.34 29.24 23.54
CA GLY A 347 32.69 29.58 23.07
C GLY A 347 33.03 29.05 21.67
N TRP A 348 33.96 29.71 20.99
CA TRP A 348 34.53 29.22 19.74
C TRP A 348 35.64 28.19 20.03
N LEU A 349 35.56 27.03 19.37
CA LEU A 349 36.64 26.05 19.31
C LEU A 349 37.49 26.32 18.06
N LYS A 350 38.78 25.95 18.11
CA LYS A 350 39.69 26.12 16.96
C LYS A 350 40.60 24.92 16.78
N THR A 351 40.94 24.65 15.53
CA THR A 351 42.05 23.77 15.13
C THR A 351 43.11 24.62 14.42
N ASN A 352 44.15 23.98 13.88
CA ASN A 352 45.18 24.69 13.10
C ASN A 352 44.61 25.45 11.89
N ARG A 353 43.45 25.04 11.34
CA ARG A 353 42.88 25.61 10.11
C ARG A 353 41.46 26.13 10.24
N PHE A 354 40.71 25.75 11.26
CA PHE A 354 39.28 26.05 11.35
C PHE A 354 38.90 26.64 12.71
N ARG A 355 37.84 27.45 12.72
CA ARG A 355 37.11 27.82 13.94
C ARG A 355 35.67 27.38 13.78
N PHE A 356 35.10 26.84 14.85
CA PHE A 356 33.76 26.29 14.82
C PHE A 356 33.10 26.45 16.18
N ARG A 357 31.76 26.49 16.18
CA ARG A 357 30.93 26.48 17.38
C ARG A 357 29.56 25.91 17.02
N THR A 358 28.85 25.42 18.01
CA THR A 358 27.43 25.09 17.86
C THR A 358 26.61 26.28 18.34
N ILE A 359 25.64 26.72 17.55
CA ILE A 359 24.69 27.77 17.92
C ILE A 359 23.28 27.20 17.92
N THR A 360 22.51 27.51 18.96
CA THR A 360 21.07 27.25 18.95
C THR A 360 20.40 28.41 18.25
N GLN A 361 19.83 28.15 17.08
CA GLN A 361 18.96 29.11 16.41
C GLN A 361 17.51 28.72 16.69
N THR A 362 16.65 29.71 16.94
CA THR A 362 15.21 29.49 16.96
C THR A 362 14.77 28.94 15.61
N GLY A 363 13.95 27.90 15.65
CA GLY A 363 13.38 27.29 14.44
C GLY A 363 12.62 28.30 13.60
N ARG A 364 12.35 27.92 12.34
CA ARG A 364 11.55 28.74 11.43
C ARG A 364 10.19 29.03 12.06
N LYS A 365 9.87 30.31 12.22
CA LYS A 365 8.50 30.72 12.55
C LYS A 365 7.63 30.48 11.31
N THR A 366 6.73 29.51 11.41
CA THR A 366 5.70 29.24 10.40
C THR A 366 4.35 29.62 10.96
N ILE A 367 3.48 30.16 10.11
CA ILE A 367 2.08 30.42 10.42
C ILE A 367 1.33 29.10 10.31
N ASP A 368 0.55 28.77 11.34
CA ASP A 368 -0.42 27.67 11.27
C ASP A 368 -1.58 28.11 10.39
N THR A 369 -1.52 27.74 9.10
CA THR A 369 -2.51 28.17 8.10
C THR A 369 -3.92 27.66 8.42
N PRO A 370 -4.14 26.40 8.86
CA PRO A 370 -5.44 25.95 9.34
C PRO A 370 -6.00 26.79 10.49
N LEU A 371 -5.20 27.02 11.53
CA LEU A 371 -5.62 27.80 12.68
C LEU A 371 -5.90 29.26 12.29
N LEU A 372 -5.03 29.87 11.47
CA LEU A 372 -5.25 31.21 10.95
C LEU A 372 -6.58 31.31 10.18
N ARG A 373 -6.89 30.31 9.34
CA ARG A 373 -8.15 30.29 8.60
C ARG A 373 -9.35 30.20 9.55
N GLN A 374 -9.27 29.39 10.61
CA GLN A 374 -10.32 29.29 11.62
C GLN A 374 -10.52 30.61 12.39
N GLU A 375 -9.44 31.23 12.85
CA GLU A 375 -9.48 32.52 13.56
C GLU A 375 -10.08 33.63 12.68
N LEU A 376 -9.71 33.68 11.39
CA LEU A 376 -10.29 34.63 10.43
C LEU A 376 -11.79 34.38 10.21
N ARG A 377 -12.22 33.12 10.13
CA ARG A 377 -13.64 32.77 10.00
C ARG A 377 -14.45 33.19 11.23
N ASN A 378 -13.90 32.98 12.43
CA ASN A 378 -14.53 33.39 13.68
C ASN A 378 -14.67 34.93 13.79
N GLY A 379 -13.65 35.68 13.34
CA GLY A 379 -13.64 37.14 13.46
C GLY A 379 -14.37 37.89 12.34
N LEU A 380 -14.38 37.35 11.11
CA LEU A 380 -14.87 38.06 9.91
C LEU A 380 -16.06 37.38 9.22
N GLY A 381 -16.41 36.15 9.62
CA GLY A 381 -17.33 35.29 8.87
C GLY A 381 -16.66 34.61 7.68
N GLU A 382 -17.24 33.48 7.23
CA GLU A 382 -16.59 32.57 6.27
C GLU A 382 -16.29 33.22 4.91
N GLY A 383 -17.24 33.97 4.34
CA GLY A 383 -17.05 34.61 3.03
C GLY A 383 -15.95 35.68 3.04
N ALA A 384 -15.89 36.51 4.08
CA ALA A 384 -14.87 37.56 4.19
C ALA A 384 -13.48 36.98 4.48
N ALA A 385 -13.41 35.91 5.28
CA ALA A 385 -12.17 35.20 5.58
C ALA A 385 -11.54 34.59 4.33
N GLU A 386 -12.31 33.86 3.51
CA GLU A 386 -11.78 33.26 2.28
C GLU A 386 -11.42 34.32 1.23
N SER A 387 -12.21 35.39 1.12
CA SER A 387 -11.88 36.52 0.26
C SER A 387 -10.56 37.19 0.66
N LEU A 388 -10.32 37.41 1.96
CA LEU A 388 -9.05 37.94 2.45
C LEU A 388 -7.89 37.00 2.13
N LEU A 389 -8.03 35.71 2.42
CA LEU A 389 -7.00 34.71 2.16
C LEU A 389 -6.65 34.65 0.67
N THR A 390 -7.65 34.72 -0.21
CA THR A 390 -7.41 34.75 -1.67
C THR A 390 -6.63 35.99 -2.07
N ARG A 391 -6.98 37.18 -1.55
CA ARG A 391 -6.27 38.43 -1.89
C ARG A 391 -4.80 38.44 -1.46
N VAL A 392 -4.49 37.82 -0.31
CA VAL A 392 -3.12 37.82 0.24
C VAL A 392 -2.29 36.62 -0.21
N THR A 393 -2.92 35.60 -0.79
CA THR A 393 -2.21 34.43 -1.32
C THR A 393 -1.54 34.79 -2.65
N ARG A 394 -0.23 34.60 -2.72
CA ARG A 394 0.53 34.66 -3.97
C ARG A 394 0.84 33.25 -4.44
N ILE A 395 0.49 32.95 -5.68
CA ILE A 395 0.92 31.72 -6.33
C ILE A 395 2.27 31.99 -6.97
N GLY A 396 3.27 31.18 -6.62
CA GLY A 396 4.61 31.27 -7.23
C GLY A 396 4.57 30.98 -8.72
N ALA A 397 5.62 31.37 -9.44
CA ALA A 397 5.73 31.05 -10.86
C ALA A 397 5.64 29.52 -11.09
N PRO A 398 4.97 29.07 -12.17
CA PRO A 398 4.98 27.67 -12.55
C PRO A 398 6.41 27.16 -12.70
N PHE A 399 6.69 25.95 -12.23
CA PHE A 399 7.96 25.28 -12.43
C PHE A 399 7.75 23.90 -13.03
N GLN A 400 8.72 23.44 -13.80
CA GLN A 400 8.71 22.10 -14.37
C GLN A 400 9.47 21.14 -13.45
N ARG A 401 8.98 19.91 -13.35
CA ARG A 401 9.64 18.84 -12.61
C ARG A 401 9.94 17.69 -13.57
N LEU A 402 11.21 17.30 -13.66
CA LEU A 402 11.61 16.10 -14.37
C LEU A 402 11.23 14.87 -13.53
N TYR A 403 10.39 14.00 -14.11
CA TYR A 403 10.05 12.70 -13.55
C TYR A 403 10.82 11.61 -14.28
N ILE A 404 11.37 10.65 -13.54
CA ILE A 404 12.12 9.51 -14.07
C ILE A 404 11.60 8.27 -13.36
N SER A 405 10.97 7.38 -14.13
CA SER A 405 10.63 6.03 -13.68
C SER A 405 11.50 5.06 -14.47
N PRO A 406 12.29 4.18 -13.82
CA PRO A 406 12.97 3.10 -14.54
C PRO A 406 11.92 2.18 -15.18
N ARG A 407 12.20 1.70 -16.39
CA ARG A 407 11.42 0.61 -16.99
C ARG A 407 11.81 -0.69 -16.29
N MET A 408 10.85 -1.51 -15.92
CA MET A 408 11.17 -2.86 -15.45
C MET A 408 11.90 -3.60 -16.58
N PRO A 409 12.98 -4.35 -16.30
CA PRO A 409 13.56 -5.20 -17.31
C PRO A 409 12.51 -6.21 -17.78
N GLU A 410 12.36 -6.37 -19.10
CA GLU A 410 11.38 -7.30 -19.67
C GLU A 410 11.48 -8.68 -19.00
N VAL A 411 10.41 -9.07 -18.31
CA VAL A 411 10.20 -10.47 -17.94
C VAL A 411 9.67 -11.13 -19.20
N SER A 412 10.57 -11.61 -20.07
CA SER A 412 10.18 -12.30 -21.29
C SER A 412 9.24 -13.46 -20.94
N ALA A 413 7.95 -13.28 -21.24
CA ALA A 413 6.97 -14.36 -21.21
C ALA A 413 7.17 -15.19 -22.47
N THR A 414 8.21 -16.02 -22.52
CA THR A 414 8.25 -17.11 -23.50
C THR A 414 7.31 -18.22 -23.04
N ASN A 415 6.01 -17.99 -23.26
CA ASN A 415 5.06 -19.09 -23.42
C ASN A 415 5.30 -19.71 -24.80
N THR A 416 6.36 -20.49 -24.94
CA THR A 416 6.38 -21.53 -25.97
C THR A 416 5.55 -22.69 -25.45
N LEU A 417 4.30 -22.78 -25.92
CA LEU A 417 3.51 -24.00 -25.88
C LEU A 417 4.40 -25.17 -26.36
N PRO A 418 4.43 -26.32 -25.66
CA PRO A 418 5.13 -27.47 -26.18
C PRO A 418 4.43 -27.93 -27.45
N THR A 419 5.10 -27.77 -28.59
CA THR A 419 4.78 -28.46 -29.82
C THR A 419 4.79 -29.95 -29.54
N GLN A 420 3.64 -30.59 -29.78
CA GLN A 420 3.52 -32.04 -29.85
C GLN A 420 4.59 -32.56 -30.81
N LYS A 421 5.48 -33.41 -30.32
CA LYS A 421 6.26 -34.28 -31.19
C LYS A 421 5.37 -35.48 -31.54
N GLU A 422 5.06 -35.58 -32.81
CA GLU A 422 4.69 -36.85 -33.45
C GLU A 422 5.79 -37.89 -33.19
N VAL A 423 5.42 -39.00 -32.55
CA VAL A 423 5.63 -40.38 -33.00
C VAL A 423 4.43 -41.20 -32.55
#